data_AF-A0AAW0CFI9-F1
#
_entry.id   AF-A0AAW0CFI9-F1
#
_cell.length_a   1.000
_cell.length_b   1.000
_cell.length_c   1.000
_cell.angle_alpha   90.00
_cell.angle_beta   90.00
_cell.angle_gamma   90.00
#
_symmetry.space_group_name_H-M   'P 1'
#
loop_
_entity.id
_entity.type
_entity.pdbx_description
1 polymer ?
#
loop_
_entity_poly.entity_id
_entity_poly.type
_entity_poly.pdbx_seq_one_letter_code
_entity_poly.pdbx_strand_id
1 'polypeptide(L)'
;IGQLFQQELGIISAISNFFGQSNLGTAQLAFERTRQGITTGMKSASETRFGTTYIQALAVKLCMPALVACYQSSSFIRYDNSFQTKRLTPYLTSGAACYGFLAQLDCMVKLFEAGAYGITALEGQNTTCADVFYVWVTIRDPKATRVALHKPAIAWHLDKLLGDRTKVIEVYNARFDQMMTESLVKGYTSTMHTHFV
;
A
#
# COMPACT_ATOMS: atom_id res chain seq x y z
N ILE A 1 -9.30 6.85 1.57
CA ILE A 1 -8.13 6.08 1.11
C ILE A 1 -8.49 4.64 0.73
N GLY A 2 -9.05 3.81 1.62
CA GLY A 2 -9.43 2.43 1.26
C GLY A 2 -10.40 2.32 0.07
N GLN A 3 -11.33 3.27 -0.07
CA GLN A 3 -12.22 3.37 -1.24
C GLN A 3 -11.50 3.78 -2.54
N LEU A 4 -10.39 4.54 -2.44
CA LEU A 4 -9.62 5.01 -3.60
C LEU A 4 -8.76 3.89 -4.22
N PHE A 5 -8.40 2.89 -3.42
CA PHE A 5 -7.56 1.75 -3.84
C PHE A 5 -8.30 0.42 -3.74
N GLN A 6 -9.63 0.42 -3.75
CA GLN A 6 -10.41 -0.79 -3.46
C GLN A 6 -10.13 -1.92 -4.46
N GLN A 7 -9.92 -1.58 -5.73
CA GLN A 7 -9.59 -2.54 -6.78
C GLN A 7 -8.19 -3.14 -6.57
N GLU A 8 -7.21 -2.29 -6.31
CA GLU A 8 -5.81 -2.64 -6.06
C GLU A 8 -5.69 -3.52 -4.81
N LEU A 9 -6.39 -3.15 -3.73
CA LEU A 9 -6.46 -3.94 -2.51
C LEU A 9 -7.06 -5.32 -2.74
N GLY A 10 -8.07 -5.42 -3.62
CA GLY A 10 -8.63 -6.70 -4.04
C GLY A 10 -7.61 -7.58 -4.78
N ILE A 11 -6.80 -7.00 -5.67
CA ILE A 11 -5.75 -7.71 -6.40
C ILE A 11 -4.62 -8.14 -5.46
N ILE A 12 -4.13 -7.24 -4.61
CA ILE A 12 -3.09 -7.51 -3.61
C ILE A 12 -3.54 -8.65 -2.69
N SER A 13 -4.78 -8.60 -2.20
CA SER A 13 -5.34 -9.65 -1.35
C SER A 13 -5.40 -10.99 -2.07
N ALA A 14 -5.84 -11.01 -3.33
CA ALA A 14 -5.88 -12.24 -4.12
C ALA A 14 -4.48 -12.84 -4.35
N ILE A 15 -3.48 -12.01 -4.65
CA ILE A 15 -2.07 -12.44 -4.78
C ILE A 15 -1.57 -13.01 -3.45
N SER A 16 -1.72 -12.27 -2.36
CA SER A 16 -1.24 -12.71 -1.04
C SER A 16 -1.92 -13.98 -0.55
N ASN A 17 -3.21 -14.16 -0.82
CA ASN A 17 -3.92 -15.38 -0.42
C ASN A 17 -3.41 -16.58 -1.24
N PHE A 18 -3.29 -16.45 -2.56
CA PHE A 18 -2.81 -17.55 -3.40
C PHE A 18 -1.36 -17.94 -3.09
N PHE A 19 -0.46 -16.97 -2.98
CA PHE A 19 0.97 -17.20 -2.79
C PHE A 19 1.45 -17.20 -1.34
N GLY A 20 0.56 -16.88 -0.39
CA GLY A 20 0.86 -16.87 1.04
C GLY A 20 0.10 -17.92 1.85
N GLN A 21 -1.06 -18.40 1.37
CA GLN A 21 -1.85 -19.41 2.07
C GLN A 21 -1.93 -20.75 1.33
N SER A 22 -1.77 -20.78 0.01
CA SER A 22 -1.77 -22.06 -0.71
C SER A 22 -0.40 -22.72 -0.58
N ASN A 23 -0.34 -23.96 -0.06
CA ASN A 23 0.91 -24.70 0.15
C ASN A 23 1.81 -24.72 -1.11
N LEU A 24 1.17 -24.84 -2.28
CA LEU A 24 1.83 -24.92 -3.56
C LEU A 24 2.33 -23.55 -4.05
N GLY A 25 1.49 -22.52 -3.99
CA GLY A 25 1.88 -21.15 -4.34
C GLY A 25 3.00 -20.63 -3.44
N THR A 26 2.93 -20.91 -2.14
CA THR A 26 3.98 -20.57 -1.18
C THR A 26 5.30 -21.26 -1.50
N ALA A 27 5.28 -22.56 -1.83
CA ALA A 27 6.50 -23.31 -2.18
C ALA A 27 7.14 -22.80 -3.48
N GLN A 28 6.34 -22.56 -4.52
CA GLN A 28 6.84 -22.02 -5.80
C GLN A 28 7.41 -20.62 -5.63
N LEU A 29 6.71 -19.76 -4.88
CA LEU A 29 7.20 -18.42 -4.60
C LEU A 29 8.48 -18.46 -3.76
N ALA A 30 8.59 -19.34 -2.76
CA ALA A 30 9.80 -19.49 -1.96
C ALA A 30 11.00 -19.93 -2.83
N PHE A 31 10.79 -20.86 -3.76
CA PHE A 31 11.82 -21.28 -4.70
C PHE A 31 12.30 -20.12 -5.58
N GLU A 32 11.38 -19.40 -6.22
CA GLU A 32 11.72 -18.28 -7.11
C GLU A 32 12.35 -17.11 -6.37
N ARG A 33 11.87 -16.80 -5.16
CA ARG A 33 12.47 -15.78 -4.30
C ARG A 33 13.91 -16.14 -3.93
N THR A 34 14.16 -17.40 -3.57
CA THR A 34 15.52 -17.87 -3.25
C THR A 34 16.44 -17.74 -4.46
N ARG A 35 15.96 -18.16 -5.65
CA ARG A 35 16.68 -18.02 -6.92
C ARG A 35 17.07 -16.58 -7.23
N GLN A 36 16.21 -15.61 -6.89
CA GLN A 36 16.40 -14.19 -7.16
C GLN A 36 16.99 -13.39 -5.99
N GLY A 37 17.33 -14.03 -4.85
CA GLY A 37 17.86 -13.34 -3.67
C GLY A 37 16.85 -12.47 -2.91
N ILE A 38 15.54 -12.72 -3.07
CA ILE A 38 14.47 -11.92 -2.43
C ILE A 38 14.18 -12.48 -1.02
N THR A 39 14.66 -11.78 0.00
CA THR A 39 14.52 -12.18 1.41
C THR A 39 13.11 -11.96 1.99
N THR A 40 12.36 -11.00 1.45
CA THR A 40 10.99 -10.69 1.90
C THR A 40 9.98 -11.71 1.40
N GLY A 41 9.21 -12.32 2.31
CA GLY A 41 8.13 -13.25 1.97
C GLY A 41 6.76 -12.63 1.91
N MET A 42 5.82 -13.36 1.31
CA MET A 42 4.42 -12.96 1.26
C MET A 42 3.85 -12.89 2.67
N LYS A 43 3.08 -11.84 2.94
CA LYS A 43 2.37 -11.65 4.21
C LYS A 43 0.88 -11.75 3.93
N SER A 44 0.16 -12.55 4.72
CA SER A 44 -1.30 -12.60 4.65
C SER A 44 -1.90 -11.32 5.21
N ALA A 45 -3.06 -10.93 4.68
CA ALA A 45 -3.91 -9.96 5.35
C ALA A 45 -4.50 -10.63 6.60
N SER A 46 -3.98 -10.33 7.78
CA SER A 46 -4.75 -10.46 9.01
C SER A 46 -5.50 -9.15 9.23
N GLU A 47 -6.79 -9.24 9.53
CA GLU A 47 -7.74 -8.18 9.89
C GLU A 47 -7.28 -6.73 9.69
N THR A 48 -7.80 -6.11 8.63
CA THR A 48 -7.96 -4.69 8.28
C THR A 48 -7.41 -3.63 9.26
N ARG A 49 -6.09 -3.58 9.50
CA ARG A 49 -5.41 -2.45 10.15
C ARG A 49 -4.51 -1.75 9.13
N PHE A 50 -4.47 -0.42 9.13
CA PHE A 50 -3.72 0.39 8.17
C PHE A 50 -2.27 -0.10 7.94
N GLY A 51 -1.56 -0.48 9.02
CA GLY A 51 -0.21 -1.06 8.95
C GLY A 51 -0.13 -2.41 8.22
N THR A 52 -1.12 -3.30 8.41
CA THR A 52 -1.17 -4.61 7.72
C THR A 52 -1.35 -4.47 6.22
N THR A 53 -2.15 -3.49 5.78
CA THR A 53 -2.35 -3.18 4.36
C THR A 53 -1.07 -2.70 3.69
N TYR A 54 -0.32 -1.81 4.34
CA TYR A 54 0.99 -1.37 3.85
C TYR A 54 1.98 -2.54 3.74
N ILE A 55 2.13 -3.33 4.80
CA ILE A 55 3.06 -4.47 4.83
C ILE A 55 2.73 -5.47 3.74
N GLN A 56 1.45 -5.76 3.54
CA GLN A 56 0.98 -6.67 2.50
C GLN A 56 1.28 -6.13 1.09
N ALA A 57 0.98 -4.85 0.83
CA ALA A 57 1.28 -4.21 -0.44
C ALA A 57 2.78 -4.17 -0.73
N LEU A 58 3.59 -3.85 0.28
CA LEU A 58 5.05 -3.84 0.19
C LEU A 58 5.59 -5.25 -0.10
N ALA A 59 5.06 -6.28 0.58
CA ALA A 59 5.44 -7.67 0.35
C ALA A 59 5.12 -8.12 -1.08
N VAL A 60 3.93 -7.79 -1.60
CA VAL A 60 3.57 -8.06 -3.00
C VAL A 60 4.53 -7.34 -3.93
N LYS A 61 4.78 -6.05 -3.74
CA LYS A 61 5.68 -5.22 -4.57
C LYS A 61 7.08 -5.84 -4.66
N LEU A 62 7.66 -6.19 -3.53
CA LEU A 62 9.01 -6.78 -3.44
C LEU A 62 9.06 -8.18 -4.05
N CYS A 63 7.97 -8.95 -3.96
CA CYS A 63 7.88 -10.28 -4.53
C CYS A 63 7.50 -10.28 -6.03
N MET A 64 7.11 -9.15 -6.63
CA MET A 64 6.60 -9.14 -8.01
C MET A 64 7.54 -9.79 -9.04
N PRO A 65 8.87 -9.58 -9.02
CA PRO A 65 9.77 -10.26 -9.94
C PRO A 65 9.70 -11.79 -9.83
N ALA A 66 9.64 -12.32 -8.59
CA ALA A 66 9.46 -13.74 -8.34
C ALA A 66 8.05 -14.23 -8.72
N LEU A 67 7.01 -13.44 -8.48
CA LEU A 67 5.63 -13.79 -8.85
C LEU A 67 5.45 -13.92 -10.37
N VAL A 68 6.03 -12.99 -11.13
CA VAL A 68 6.05 -13.03 -12.60
C VAL A 68 6.84 -14.24 -13.09
N ALA A 69 8.02 -14.50 -12.51
CA ALA A 69 8.83 -15.67 -12.85
C ALA A 69 8.13 -16.99 -12.52
N CYS A 70 7.44 -17.07 -11.37
CA CYS A 70 6.58 -18.20 -11.04
C CYS A 70 5.55 -18.41 -12.14
N TYR A 71 4.81 -17.38 -12.53
CA TYR A 71 3.73 -17.49 -13.51
C TYR A 71 4.21 -17.87 -14.93
N GLN A 72 5.41 -17.41 -15.29
CA GLN A 72 6.05 -17.68 -16.59
C GLN A 72 6.75 -19.05 -16.66
N SER A 73 7.03 -19.68 -15.51
CA SER A 73 7.68 -20.98 -15.47
C SER A 73 6.80 -22.07 -16.10
N SER A 74 7.39 -22.95 -16.89
CA SER A 74 6.72 -24.15 -17.41
C SER A 74 6.34 -25.15 -16.32
N SER A 75 6.98 -25.07 -15.15
CA SER A 75 6.66 -25.85 -13.95
C SER A 75 5.59 -25.20 -13.07
N PHE A 76 5.03 -24.06 -13.49
CA PHE A 76 3.94 -23.42 -12.77
C PHE A 76 2.68 -24.24 -12.89
N ILE A 77 2.35 -24.96 -11.82
CA ILE A 77 1.08 -25.66 -11.69
C ILE A 77 -0.03 -24.62 -11.60
N ARG A 78 -0.67 -24.38 -12.75
CA ARG A 78 -1.88 -23.57 -12.86
C ARG A 78 -3.04 -24.40 -12.32
N TYR A 79 -3.84 -23.81 -11.43
CA TYR A 79 -5.19 -24.32 -11.27
C TYR A 79 -5.96 -23.95 -12.54
N ASP A 80 -6.12 -24.90 -13.45
CA ASP A 80 -6.85 -24.71 -14.72
C ASP A 80 -8.29 -24.21 -14.52
N ASN A 81 -8.84 -24.39 -13.31
CA ASN A 81 -10.22 -24.06 -12.96
C ASN A 81 -10.42 -23.14 -11.75
N SER A 82 -9.37 -22.58 -11.12
CA SER A 82 -9.64 -21.60 -10.06
C SER A 82 -9.95 -20.24 -10.69
N PHE A 83 -11.15 -19.71 -10.44
CA PHE A 83 -11.56 -18.36 -10.84
C PHE A 83 -10.54 -17.28 -10.40
N GLN A 84 -9.78 -17.55 -9.33
CA GLN A 84 -8.77 -16.64 -8.80
C GLN A 84 -7.50 -16.56 -9.67
N THR A 85 -6.96 -17.68 -10.16
CA THR A 85 -5.76 -17.67 -11.03
C THR A 85 -6.02 -16.94 -12.35
N LYS A 86 -7.20 -17.15 -12.97
CA LYS A 86 -7.59 -16.43 -14.21
C LYS A 86 -7.74 -14.92 -14.01
N ARG A 87 -8.21 -14.47 -12.85
CA ARG A 87 -8.31 -13.04 -12.51
C ARG A 87 -6.96 -12.39 -12.24
N LEU A 88 -5.97 -13.17 -11.80
CA LEU A 88 -4.61 -12.68 -11.51
C LEU A 88 -3.71 -12.66 -12.75
N THR A 89 -3.98 -13.50 -13.76
CA THR A 89 -3.23 -13.58 -15.02
C THR A 89 -2.85 -12.21 -15.62
N PRO A 90 -3.77 -11.23 -15.77
CA PRO A 90 -3.44 -9.95 -16.40
C PRO A 90 -2.38 -9.14 -15.63
N TYR A 91 -2.26 -9.39 -14.32
CA TYR A 91 -1.34 -8.67 -13.42
C TYR A 91 -0.03 -9.42 -13.19
N LEU A 92 0.05 -10.69 -13.60
CA LEU A 92 1.26 -11.54 -13.49
C LEU A 92 1.93 -11.78 -14.85
N THR A 93 1.34 -11.30 -15.94
CA THR A 93 1.87 -11.43 -17.31
C THR A 93 2.29 -10.06 -17.81
N SER A 94 3.43 -9.97 -18.51
CA SER A 94 3.90 -8.71 -19.09
C SER A 94 2.85 -8.12 -20.03
N GLY A 95 2.36 -6.92 -19.71
CA GLY A 95 1.27 -6.27 -20.43
C GLY A 95 0.80 -5.01 -19.73
N ALA A 96 -0.08 -4.24 -20.37
CA ALA A 96 -0.52 -2.94 -19.87
C ALA A 96 -1.15 -3.02 -18.47
N ALA A 97 -1.91 -4.08 -18.18
CA ALA A 97 -2.53 -4.29 -16.86
C ALA A 97 -1.51 -4.54 -15.76
N CYS A 98 -0.48 -5.35 -16.02
CA CYS A 98 0.63 -5.59 -15.08
C CYS A 98 1.42 -4.30 -14.81
N TYR A 99 1.80 -3.54 -15.85
CA TYR A 99 2.52 -2.28 -15.66
C TYR A 99 1.70 -1.23 -14.91
N GLY A 100 0.40 -1.11 -15.24
CA GLY A 100 -0.51 -0.22 -14.53
C GLY A 100 -0.65 -0.59 -13.06
N PHE A 101 -0.82 -1.88 -12.76
CA PHE A 101 -0.87 -2.39 -11.39
C PHE A 101 0.44 -2.16 -10.63
N LEU A 102 1.60 -2.38 -11.24
CA LEU A 102 2.90 -2.12 -10.60
C LEU A 102 3.08 -0.64 -10.25
N ALA A 103 2.65 0.27 -11.13
CA ALA A 103 2.70 1.70 -10.88
C ALA A 103 1.73 2.13 -9.76
N GLN A 104 0.52 1.57 -9.75
CA GLN A 104 -0.47 1.77 -8.68
C GLN A 104 0.06 1.27 -7.34
N LEU A 105 0.63 0.07 -7.32
CA LEU A 105 1.18 -0.55 -6.14
C LEU A 105 2.35 0.26 -5.57
N ASP A 106 3.25 0.74 -6.44
CA ASP A 106 4.35 1.62 -6.04
C ASP A 106 3.85 2.95 -5.45
N CYS A 107 2.82 3.55 -6.06
CA CYS A 107 2.16 4.74 -5.55
C CYS A 107 1.53 4.50 -4.18
N MET A 108 0.77 3.42 -4.02
CA MET A 108 0.06 3.09 -2.79
C MET A 108 1.05 2.82 -1.63
N VAL A 109 2.12 2.06 -1.89
CA VAL A 109 3.17 1.79 -0.89
C VAL A 109 3.80 3.09 -0.41
N LYS A 110 4.17 4.00 -1.33
CA LYS A 110 4.76 5.30 -0.96
C LYS A 110 3.80 6.20 -0.19
N LEU A 111 2.51 6.17 -0.54
CA LEU A 111 1.50 6.95 0.15
C LEU A 111 1.29 6.47 1.60
N PHE A 112 1.36 5.16 1.83
CA PHE A 112 1.13 4.57 3.14
C PHE A 112 2.39 4.51 4.01
N GLU A 113 3.58 4.65 3.42
CA GLU A 113 4.87 4.52 4.09
C GLU A 113 5.00 5.39 5.35
N ALA A 114 4.70 6.69 5.24
CA ALA A 114 4.77 7.62 6.38
C ALA A 114 3.78 7.24 7.50
N GLY A 115 2.57 6.80 7.14
CA GLY A 115 1.57 6.38 8.13
C GLY A 115 1.93 5.04 8.78
N ALA A 116 2.53 4.12 8.04
CA ALA A 116 2.97 2.83 8.57
C ALA A 116 4.14 3.00 9.55
N TYR A 117 5.17 3.77 9.19
CA TYR A 117 6.27 4.08 10.10
C TYR A 117 5.82 4.88 11.30
N GLY A 118 4.86 5.79 11.11
CA GLY A 118 4.25 6.52 12.21
C GLY A 118 3.57 5.59 13.21
N ILE A 119 2.74 4.65 12.75
CA ILE A 119 2.10 3.67 13.64
C ILE A 119 3.14 2.83 14.39
N THR A 120 4.17 2.33 13.69
CA THR A 120 5.24 1.55 14.33
C THR A 120 5.99 2.36 15.39
N ALA A 121 6.21 3.66 15.17
CA ALA A 121 6.82 4.53 16.19
C ALA A 121 5.92 4.68 17.42
N LEU A 122 4.59 4.76 17.23
CA LEU A 122 3.62 4.88 18.33
C LEU A 122 3.40 3.58 19.10
N GLU A 123 3.77 2.43 18.55
CA GLU A 123 3.79 1.13 19.25
C GLU A 123 4.98 0.99 20.22
N GLY A 124 5.86 2.00 20.28
CA GLY A 124 6.96 2.07 21.24
C GLY A 124 6.49 2.21 22.70
N GLN A 125 7.35 1.80 23.65
CA GLN A 125 7.02 1.79 25.08
C GLN A 125 6.93 3.19 25.73
N ASN A 126 7.41 4.24 25.06
CA ASN A 126 7.50 5.61 25.60
C ASN A 126 6.78 6.64 24.72
N THR A 127 5.67 6.25 24.09
CA THR A 127 4.91 7.15 23.21
C THR A 127 4.25 8.29 23.98
N THR A 128 4.54 9.52 23.57
CA THR A 128 3.97 10.75 24.11
C THR A 128 2.95 11.38 23.15
N CYS A 129 2.16 12.34 23.62
CA CYS A 129 1.27 13.13 22.76
C CYS A 129 2.04 13.90 21.66
N ALA A 130 3.31 14.24 21.92
CA ALA A 130 4.15 14.90 20.92
C ALA A 130 4.48 13.96 19.76
N ASP A 131 4.73 12.68 20.04
CA ASP A 131 4.98 11.66 19.01
C ASP A 131 3.76 11.46 18.11
N VAL A 132 2.56 11.41 18.70
CA VAL A 132 1.30 11.35 17.95
C VAL A 132 1.17 12.57 17.02
N PHE A 133 1.43 13.78 17.53
CA PHE A 133 1.40 14.99 16.73
C PHE A 133 2.43 14.97 15.59
N TYR A 134 3.66 14.55 15.86
CA TYR A 134 4.72 14.45 14.84
C TYR A 134 4.39 13.43 13.74
N VAL A 135 3.76 12.30 14.10
CA VAL A 135 3.27 11.33 13.10
C VAL A 135 2.25 11.96 12.17
N TRP A 136 1.27 12.70 12.72
CA TRP A 136 0.28 13.38 11.91
C TRP A 136 0.87 14.50 11.05
N VAL A 137 1.82 15.27 11.58
CA VAL A 137 2.57 16.27 10.80
C VAL A 137 3.38 15.62 9.68
N THR A 138 3.96 14.44 9.90
CA THR A 138 4.74 13.72 8.87
C THR A 138 3.84 13.13 7.78
N ILE A 139 2.68 12.59 8.16
CA ILE A 139 1.64 12.14 7.22
C ILE A 139 1.11 13.32 6.39
N ARG A 140 0.96 14.48 7.04
CA ARG A 140 0.53 15.75 6.43
C ARG A 140 1.63 16.42 5.60
N ASP A 141 2.90 16.19 5.91
CA ASP A 141 4.01 16.96 5.34
C ASP A 141 3.95 16.89 3.81
N PRO A 142 3.71 18.02 3.14
CA PRO A 142 3.73 18.09 1.70
C PRO A 142 5.03 17.59 1.12
N LYS A 143 6.18 17.49 1.79
CA LYS A 143 7.36 16.83 1.20
C LYS A 143 7.27 15.31 1.25
N ALA A 144 6.77 14.70 2.32
CA ALA A 144 6.54 13.26 2.37
C ALA A 144 5.44 12.85 1.37
N THR A 145 4.33 13.60 1.31
CA THR A 145 3.27 13.39 0.33
C THR A 145 3.70 13.84 -1.07
N ARG A 146 4.28 15.03 -1.28
CA ARG A 146 4.71 15.51 -2.62
C ARG A 146 5.92 14.78 -3.17
N VAL A 147 6.88 14.27 -2.40
CA VAL A 147 7.96 13.42 -2.98
C VAL A 147 7.38 12.11 -3.52
N ALA A 148 6.35 11.57 -2.87
CA ALA A 148 5.55 10.49 -3.43
C ALA A 148 4.75 10.96 -4.68
N LEU A 149 4.07 12.12 -4.61
CA LEU A 149 3.17 12.64 -5.65
C LEU A 149 3.85 13.46 -6.79
N HIS A 150 5.14 13.81 -6.73
CA HIS A 150 5.90 14.60 -7.73
C HIS A 150 6.94 13.79 -8.50
N LYS A 151 7.10 12.50 -8.21
CA LYS A 151 7.75 11.61 -9.17
C LYS A 151 6.86 11.59 -10.42
N PRO A 152 7.35 12.00 -11.61
CA PRO A 152 6.49 12.21 -12.79
C PRO A 152 5.69 10.95 -13.16
N ALA A 153 6.26 9.77 -12.93
CA ALA A 153 5.58 8.49 -13.12
C ALA A 153 4.39 8.28 -12.17
N ILE A 154 4.48 8.77 -10.93
CA ILE A 154 3.43 8.66 -9.90
C ILE A 154 2.44 9.80 -10.03
N ALA A 155 2.88 11.05 -10.25
CA ALA A 155 2.03 12.21 -10.49
C ALA A 155 1.05 11.95 -11.65
N TRP A 156 1.59 11.47 -12.78
CA TRP A 156 0.78 11.10 -13.94
C TRP A 156 -0.17 9.94 -13.64
N HIS A 157 0.27 8.93 -12.88
CA HIS A 157 -0.60 7.83 -12.48
C HIS A 157 -1.72 8.30 -11.54
N LEU A 158 -1.44 9.15 -10.54
CA LEU A 158 -2.44 9.70 -9.61
C LEU A 158 -3.46 10.58 -10.33
N ASP A 159 -3.02 11.48 -11.20
CA ASP A 159 -3.93 12.34 -11.99
C ASP A 159 -4.80 11.50 -12.92
N LYS A 160 -4.26 10.40 -13.47
CA LYS A 160 -5.00 9.50 -14.36
C LYS A 160 -5.86 8.46 -13.62
N LEU A 161 -5.51 8.05 -12.40
CA LEU A 161 -6.18 7.00 -11.62
C LEU A 161 -7.20 7.52 -10.62
N LEU A 162 -6.85 8.58 -9.91
CA LEU A 162 -7.74 9.16 -8.90
C LEU A 162 -8.65 10.22 -9.50
N GLY A 163 -8.37 10.64 -10.75
CA GLY A 163 -9.03 11.75 -11.43
C GLY A 163 -8.82 13.10 -10.74
N ASP A 164 -8.25 13.11 -9.53
CA ASP A 164 -8.16 14.28 -8.70
C ASP A 164 -7.19 14.04 -7.53
N ARG A 165 -5.92 14.41 -7.70
CA ARG A 165 -4.94 14.53 -6.60
C ARG A 165 -5.52 15.29 -5.40
N THR A 166 -6.44 16.22 -5.67
CA THR A 166 -7.20 16.99 -4.69
C THR A 166 -7.99 16.08 -3.74
N LYS A 167 -8.60 14.98 -4.20
CA LYS A 167 -9.35 14.07 -3.33
C LYS A 167 -8.49 13.37 -2.28
N VAL A 168 -7.25 13.00 -2.63
CA VAL A 168 -6.32 12.41 -1.64
C VAL A 168 -5.95 13.47 -0.61
N ILE A 169 -5.62 14.68 -1.07
CA ILE A 169 -5.29 15.82 -0.21
C ILE A 169 -6.47 16.17 0.70
N GLU A 170 -7.69 16.22 0.18
CA GLU A 170 -8.94 16.45 0.92
C GLU A 170 -9.16 15.41 2.01
N VAL A 171 -8.95 14.12 1.71
CA VAL A 171 -9.08 13.06 2.71
C VAL A 171 -8.04 13.22 3.83
N TYR A 172 -6.79 13.56 3.50
CA TYR A 172 -5.77 13.81 4.53
C TYR A 172 -6.09 15.05 5.35
N ASN A 173 -6.52 16.14 4.72
CA ASN A 173 -6.96 17.37 5.38
C ASN A 173 -8.11 17.12 6.33
N ALA A 174 -9.18 16.49 5.86
CA ALA A 174 -10.34 16.20 6.68
C ALA A 174 -9.97 15.36 7.92
N ARG A 175 -9.05 14.40 7.79
CA ARG A 175 -8.60 13.57 8.92
C ARG A 175 -7.68 14.33 9.88
N PHE A 176 -6.82 15.19 9.37
CA PHE A 176 -5.98 16.06 10.19
C PHE A 176 -6.83 17.08 10.95
N ASP A 177 -7.78 17.73 10.27
CA ASP A 177 -8.70 18.69 10.86
C ASP A 177 -9.58 18.03 11.92
N GLN A 178 -10.07 16.82 11.67
CA GLN A 178 -10.79 16.00 12.66
C GLN A 178 -9.95 15.77 13.92
N MET A 179 -8.69 15.33 13.77
CA MET A 179 -7.80 15.14 14.91
C MET A 179 -7.58 16.45 15.68
N MET A 180 -7.33 17.55 14.97
CA MET A 180 -7.12 18.85 15.61
C MET A 180 -8.38 19.30 16.35
N THR A 181 -9.57 19.16 15.77
CA THR A 181 -10.83 19.63 16.37
C THR A 181 -11.35 18.74 17.50
N GLU A 182 -11.24 17.41 17.40
CA GLU A 182 -11.60 16.48 18.49
C GLU A 182 -10.69 16.68 19.71
N SER A 183 -9.44 17.12 19.50
CA SER A 183 -8.53 17.52 20.57
C SER A 183 -8.95 18.82 21.29
N LEU A 184 -9.72 19.71 20.63
CA LEU A 184 -10.18 20.99 21.19
C LEU A 184 -11.42 20.85 22.09
N VAL A 185 -12.16 19.74 22.00
CA VAL A 185 -13.36 19.47 22.83
C VAL A 185 -13.02 19.37 24.33
N LYS A 186 -11.74 19.28 24.71
CA LYS A 186 -11.24 19.33 26.09
C LYS A 186 -10.57 20.66 26.50
N GLY A 187 -10.93 21.78 25.88
CA GLY A 187 -10.80 23.10 26.53
C GLY A 187 -9.59 23.95 26.18
N TYR A 188 -9.02 23.81 24.98
CA TYR A 188 -8.12 24.84 24.43
C TYR A 188 -8.65 25.27 23.08
N THR A 189 -8.90 26.56 22.88
CA THR A 189 -9.28 27.15 21.59
C THR A 189 -8.05 27.77 20.94
N SER A 190 -7.46 27.08 19.98
CA SER A 190 -6.57 27.70 18.99
C SER A 190 -6.74 27.01 17.64
N THR A 191 -7.46 27.66 16.74
CA THR A 191 -7.68 27.21 15.36
C THR A 191 -6.43 27.49 14.53
N MET A 192 -5.54 26.50 14.42
CA MET A 192 -4.49 26.52 13.40
C MET A 192 -5.07 26.10 12.05
N HIS A 193 -5.62 27.05 11.29
CA HIS A 193 -5.96 26.83 9.89
C HIS A 193 -4.68 26.91 9.03
N THR A 194 -4.10 25.76 8.70
CA THR A 194 -3.23 25.65 7.53
C THR A 194 -3.81 24.58 6.62
N HIS A 195 -4.37 24.99 5.49
CA HIS A 195 -4.84 24.08 4.46
C HIS A 195 -3.66 23.69 3.54
N PHE A 196 -3.72 22.51 2.91
CA PHE A 196 -2.79 22.20 1.82
C PHE A 196 -2.98 23.21 0.68
N VAL A 197 -1.87 23.70 0.12
CA VAL A 197 -1.81 24.37 -1.19
C VAL A 197 -1.07 23.46 -2.16
#